data_AF-A0A542Q6H2-F1
#
_entry.id   AF-A0A542Q6H2-F1
#
_cell.length_a   1.000
_cell.length_b   1.000
_cell.length_c   1.000
_cell.angle_alpha   90.00
_cell.angle_beta   90.00
_cell.angle_gamma   90.00
#
_symmetry.space_group_name_H-M   'P 1'
#
loop_
_entity.id
_entity.type
_entity.pdbx_description
1 polymer ?
#
loop_
_entity_poly.entity_id
_entity_poly.type
_entity_poly.pdbx_seq_one_letter_code
_entity_poly.pdbx_strand_id
1 'polypeptide(L)'
;MQGILFSLLAGVFICLQGVFNAQASTKLGLWQTNAIVHALGFLVSFAIFLYVRDGDWKSIGEVNKLYLLGGVFGAFIVFSVMKGITAIGPAYAVSILLISQLLVALLIDSLGLFGVQKVPITLNKIIGIGIMIAGVVVFKLK
;
A
#
# COMPACT_ATOMS: atom_id res chain seq x y z
N MET A 1 8.78 -12.17 -15.15
CA MET A 1 10.01 -11.74 -14.43
C MET A 1 10.04 -10.24 -14.15
N GLN A 2 9.63 -9.37 -15.08
CA GLN A 2 9.55 -7.91 -14.85
C GLN A 2 8.69 -7.50 -13.63
N GLY A 3 7.56 -8.19 -13.39
CA GLY A 3 6.71 -7.90 -12.23
C GLY A 3 7.44 -8.04 -10.87
N ILE A 4 8.39 -8.97 -10.75
CA ILE A 4 9.19 -9.12 -9.52
C ILE A 4 10.03 -7.87 -9.28
N LEU A 5 10.67 -7.35 -10.33
CA LEU A 5 11.48 -6.13 -10.24
C LEU A 5 10.64 -4.92 -9.81
N PHE A 6 9.47 -4.72 -10.43
CA PHE A 6 8.57 -3.63 -10.05
C PHE A 6 8.05 -3.77 -8.61
N SER A 7 7.71 -4.97 -8.17
CA SER A 7 7.29 -5.21 -6.77
C SER A 7 8.42 -4.95 -5.77
N LEU A 8 9.66 -5.31 -6.10
CA LEU A 8 10.83 -5.00 -5.26
C LEU A 8 11.06 -3.49 -5.17
N LEU A 9 11.02 -2.78 -6.30
CA LEU A 9 11.14 -1.33 -6.32
C LEU A 9 10.02 -0.65 -5.53
N ALA A 10 8.78 -1.11 -5.69
CA ALA A 10 7.64 -0.63 -4.91
C ALA A 10 7.87 -0.81 -3.39
N GLY A 11 8.41 -1.96 -2.98
CA GLY A 11 8.76 -2.21 -1.57
C GLY A 11 9.79 -1.22 -1.03
N VAL A 12 10.83 -0.89 -1.81
CA VAL A 12 11.82 0.13 -1.45
C VAL A 12 11.16 1.50 -1.28
N PHE A 13 10.35 1.92 -2.25
CA PHE A 13 9.69 3.22 -2.20
C PHE A 13 8.67 3.33 -1.06
N ILE A 14 7.89 2.29 -0.78
CA ILE A 14 6.94 2.27 0.35
C ILE A 14 7.69 2.45 1.67
N CYS A 15 8.83 1.77 1.85
CA CYS A 15 9.64 1.91 3.05
C CYS A 15 10.20 3.34 3.21
N LEU A 16 10.83 3.87 2.16
CA LEU A 16 11.38 5.24 2.17
C LEU A 16 10.30 6.30 2.40
N GLN A 17 9.18 6.20 1.68
CA GLN A 17 8.02 7.07 1.85
C GLN A 17 7.52 7.02 3.30
N GLY A 18 7.34 5.83 3.86
CA GLY A 18 6.90 5.65 5.23
C GLY A 18 7.82 6.35 6.23
N VAL A 19 9.14 6.12 6.13
CA VAL A 19 10.13 6.71 7.04
C VAL A 19 10.21 8.24 6.89
N PHE A 20 10.28 8.75 5.66
CA PHE A 20 10.38 10.19 5.41
C PHE A 20 9.12 10.92 5.86
N ASN A 21 7.94 10.38 5.56
CA ASN A 21 6.68 10.97 5.96
C ASN A 21 6.49 10.92 7.48
N ALA A 22 6.84 9.80 8.12
CA ALA A 22 6.82 9.69 9.57
C ALA A 22 7.72 10.76 10.21
N GLN A 23 8.95 10.92 9.71
CA GLN A 23 9.87 11.93 10.21
C GLN A 23 9.35 13.36 9.97
N ALA A 24 8.83 13.67 8.79
CA ALA A 24 8.24 14.98 8.49
C ALA A 24 7.03 15.27 9.39
N SER A 25 6.21 14.25 9.68
CA SER A 25 5.03 14.38 10.55
C SER A 25 5.36 14.78 11.98
N THR A 26 6.56 14.49 12.49
CA THR A 26 6.99 14.96 13.81
C THR A 26 7.12 16.48 13.91
N LYS A 27 7.33 17.17 12.77
CA LYS A 27 7.48 18.62 12.71
C LYS A 27 6.21 19.33 12.22
N LEU A 28 5.52 18.74 11.24
CA LEU A 28 4.39 19.37 10.55
C LEU A 28 3.02 18.89 11.06
N GLY A 29 2.97 17.73 11.74
CA GLY A 29 1.73 17.01 12.02
C GLY A 29 1.38 15.98 10.93
N LEU A 30 0.60 14.97 11.31
CA LEU A 30 0.28 13.84 10.44
C LEU A 30 -0.53 14.25 9.20
N TRP A 31 -1.59 15.02 9.38
CA TRP A 31 -2.48 15.40 8.28
C TRP A 31 -1.88 16.46 7.36
N GLN A 32 -1.10 17.39 7.91
CA GLN A 32 -0.35 18.38 7.14
C GLN A 32 0.69 17.70 6.25
N THR A 33 1.51 16.80 6.80
CA THR A 33 2.44 16.00 6.00
C THR A 33 1.69 15.21 4.94
N ASN A 34 0.59 14.52 5.31
CA ASN A 34 -0.20 13.72 4.37
C ASN A 34 -0.69 14.55 3.17
N ALA A 35 -1.25 15.73 3.43
CA ALA A 35 -1.75 16.62 2.38
C ALA A 35 -0.61 17.09 1.46
N ILE A 36 0.53 17.49 2.02
CA ILE A 36 1.67 17.98 1.24
C ILE A 36 2.27 16.88 0.35
N VAL A 37 2.49 15.68 0.90
CA VAL A 37 3.11 14.58 0.13
C VAL A 37 2.16 14.05 -0.95
N HIS A 38 0.85 14.03 -0.70
CA HIS A 38 -0.15 13.72 -1.72
C HIS A 38 -0.21 14.79 -2.81
N ALA A 39 -0.15 16.08 -2.45
CA ALA A 39 -0.10 17.15 -3.43
C ALA A 39 1.14 17.05 -4.32
N LEU A 40 2.32 16.77 -3.73
CA LEU A 40 3.55 16.56 -4.49
C LEU A 40 3.46 15.33 -5.40
N GLY A 41 2.93 14.22 -4.89
CA GLY A 41 2.69 13.00 -5.68
C GLY A 41 1.74 13.25 -6.85
N PHE A 42 0.67 14.03 -6.62
CA PHE A 42 -0.24 14.46 -7.68
C PHE A 42 0.48 15.31 -8.72
N LEU A 43 1.27 16.31 -8.34
CA LEU A 43 2.01 17.15 -9.28
C LEU A 43 2.96 16.34 -10.16
N VAL A 44 3.71 15.40 -9.57
CA VAL A 44 4.62 14.53 -10.31
C VAL A 44 3.85 13.59 -11.24
N SER A 45 2.79 12.95 -10.75
CA SER A 45 1.95 12.06 -11.55
C SER A 45 1.28 12.81 -12.70
N PHE A 46 0.78 14.03 -12.45
CA PHE A 46 0.16 14.88 -13.46
C PHE A 46 1.19 15.34 -14.51
N ALA A 47 2.40 15.71 -14.10
CA ALA A 47 3.46 16.06 -15.03
C ALA A 47 3.83 14.88 -15.94
N ILE A 48 4.00 13.67 -15.39
CA ILE A 48 4.28 12.45 -16.18
C ILE A 48 3.14 12.19 -17.16
N PHE A 49 1.90 12.29 -16.70
CA PHE A 49 0.70 12.13 -17.51
C PHE A 49 0.62 13.06 -18.73
N LEU A 50 1.17 14.29 -18.64
CA LEU A 50 1.19 15.20 -19.79
C LEU A 50 2.08 14.68 -20.93
N TYR A 51 3.08 13.85 -20.64
CA TYR A 51 4.00 13.27 -21.63
C TYR A 51 3.65 11.81 -21.97
N VAL A 52 3.20 11.04 -21.00
CA VAL A 52 2.86 9.61 -21.14
C VAL A 52 1.34 9.50 -21.26
N ARG A 53 0.86 9.18 -22.47
CA ARG A 53 -0.57 9.05 -22.80
C ARG A 53 -0.89 7.58 -23.07
N ASP A 54 -0.83 6.77 -22.03
CA ASP A 54 -1.02 5.32 -22.05
C ASP A 54 -2.48 4.88 -21.84
N GLY A 55 -3.44 5.82 -21.85
CA GLY A 55 -4.88 5.56 -21.75
C GLY A 55 -5.75 6.51 -22.59
N ASP A 56 -7.04 6.20 -22.72
CA ASP A 56 -8.03 7.01 -23.46
C ASP A 56 -8.90 7.85 -22.52
N TRP A 57 -8.90 9.17 -22.72
CA TRP A 57 -9.75 10.11 -21.98
C TRP A 57 -11.24 9.86 -22.19
N LYS A 58 -11.64 9.31 -23.34
CA LYS A 58 -13.05 9.04 -23.65
C LYS A 58 -13.65 7.97 -22.73
N SER A 59 -12.82 7.07 -22.23
CA SER A 59 -13.24 5.99 -21.32
C SER A 59 -13.35 6.42 -19.85
N ILE A 60 -13.06 7.68 -19.48
CA ILE A 60 -13.18 8.12 -18.08
C ILE A 60 -14.60 7.98 -17.54
N GLY A 61 -15.61 8.11 -18.41
CA GLY A 61 -17.02 7.90 -18.06
C GLY A 61 -17.41 6.43 -17.90
N GLU A 62 -16.59 5.52 -18.43
CA GLU A 62 -16.79 4.06 -18.36
C GLU A 62 -16.16 3.45 -17.10
N VAL A 63 -15.25 4.19 -16.44
CA VAL A 63 -14.61 3.74 -15.21
C VAL A 63 -15.63 3.70 -14.06
N ASN A 64 -15.67 2.58 -13.35
CA ASN A 64 -16.43 2.49 -12.11
C ASN A 64 -15.89 3.50 -11.09
N LYS A 65 -16.71 4.50 -10.73
CA LYS A 65 -16.35 5.59 -9.82
C LYS A 65 -15.85 5.10 -8.45
N LEU A 66 -16.23 3.89 -8.03
CA LEU A 66 -15.72 3.29 -6.80
C LEU A 66 -14.21 3.06 -6.85
N TYR A 67 -13.64 2.75 -8.02
CA TYR A 67 -12.20 2.53 -8.16
C TYR A 67 -11.40 3.85 -8.07
N LEU A 68 -12.04 4.98 -8.36
CA LEU A 68 -11.44 6.31 -8.18
C LEU A 68 -11.27 6.68 -6.69
N LEU A 69 -11.97 5.99 -5.78
CA LEU A 69 -11.75 6.11 -4.34
C LEU A 69 -10.37 5.56 -3.91
N GLY A 70 -9.60 4.95 -4.83
CA GLY A 70 -8.20 4.59 -4.61
C GLY A 70 -7.37 5.74 -4.05
N GLY A 71 -7.61 6.99 -4.50
CA GLY A 71 -6.93 8.16 -3.96
C GLY A 71 -7.28 8.46 -2.49
N VAL A 72 -8.53 8.21 -2.10
CA VAL A 72 -8.98 8.34 -0.70
C VAL A 72 -8.31 7.28 0.16
N PHE A 73 -8.27 6.03 -0.29
CA PHE A 73 -7.55 4.97 0.41
C PHE A 73 -6.06 5.28 0.56
N GLY A 74 -5.43 5.87 -0.46
CA GLY A 74 -4.04 6.34 -0.38
C GLY A 74 -3.80 7.27 0.81
N ALA A 75 -4.72 8.21 1.06
CA ALA A 75 -4.56 9.16 2.16
C ALA A 75 -4.63 8.46 3.53
N PHE A 76 -5.55 7.51 3.69
CA PHE A 76 -5.65 6.71 4.91
C PHE A 76 -4.49 5.74 5.09
N ILE A 77 -3.96 5.17 4.00
CA ILE A 77 -2.78 4.31 4.02
C ILE A 77 -1.58 5.10 4.52
N VAL A 78 -1.28 6.25 3.91
CA VAL A 78 -0.12 7.06 4.29
C VAL A 78 -0.24 7.55 5.74
N PHE A 79 -1.43 8.01 6.16
CA PHE A 79 -1.69 8.36 7.56
C PHE A 79 -1.41 7.19 8.51
N SER A 80 -2.00 6.01 8.23
CA SER A 80 -1.87 4.82 9.08
C SER A 80 -0.42 4.35 9.17
N VAL A 81 0.32 4.39 8.06
CA VAL A 81 1.75 4.05 8.01
C VAL A 81 2.57 5.04 8.82
N MET A 82 2.40 6.35 8.64
CA MET A 82 3.12 7.34 9.45
C MET A 82 2.85 7.15 10.94
N LYS A 83 1.58 6.97 11.32
CA LYS A 83 1.18 6.74 12.71
C LYS A 83 1.78 5.44 13.26
N GLY A 84 1.76 4.37 12.48
CA GLY A 84 2.38 3.10 12.84
C GLY A 84 3.88 3.25 13.06
N ILE A 85 4.59 3.83 12.09
CA ILE A 85 6.05 4.01 12.17
C ILE A 85 6.46 4.87 13.37
N THR A 86 5.73 5.97 13.62
CA THR A 86 6.01 6.85 14.78
C THR A 86 5.70 6.17 16.13
N ALA A 87 4.76 5.23 16.19
CA ALA A 87 4.36 4.57 17.43
C ALA A 87 5.17 3.32 17.77
N ILE A 88 5.53 2.52 16.76
CA ILE A 88 6.11 1.16 16.96
C ILE A 88 7.35 0.90 16.11
N GLY A 89 7.89 1.93 15.45
CA GLY A 89 9.07 1.84 14.60
C GLY A 89 8.79 1.29 13.19
N PRO A 90 9.69 1.55 12.23
CA PRO A 90 9.46 1.25 10.81
C PRO A 90 9.35 -0.24 10.51
N ALA A 91 10.27 -1.05 11.03
CA ALA A 91 10.32 -2.47 10.70
C ALA A 91 9.06 -3.23 11.17
N TYR A 92 8.57 -2.94 12.38
CA TYR A 92 7.38 -3.60 12.92
C TYR A 92 6.09 -3.10 12.25
N ALA A 93 5.97 -1.79 11.97
CA ALA A 93 4.83 -1.23 11.27
C ALA A 93 4.67 -1.82 9.85
N VAL A 94 5.75 -1.87 9.07
CA VAL A 94 5.75 -2.43 7.71
C VAL A 94 5.44 -3.93 7.72
N SER A 95 5.96 -4.66 8.71
CA SER A 95 5.70 -6.10 8.87
C SER A 95 4.22 -6.39 9.10
N ILE A 96 3.56 -5.66 10.02
CA ILE A 96 2.11 -5.80 10.27
C ILE A 96 1.31 -5.41 9.02
N LEU A 97 1.68 -4.32 8.36
CA LEU A 97 1.04 -3.86 7.13
C LEU A 97 1.05 -4.96 6.06
N LEU A 98 2.20 -5.62 5.86
CA LEU A 98 2.35 -6.66 4.87
C LEU A 98 1.49 -7.89 5.18
N ILE A 99 1.44 -8.32 6.44
CA ILE A 99 0.55 -9.41 6.87
C ILE A 99 -0.93 -9.05 6.63
N SER A 100 -1.33 -7.83 6.99
CA SER A 100 -2.70 -7.35 6.80
C SER A 100 -3.08 -7.34 5.31
N GLN A 101 -2.19 -6.87 4.44
CA GLN A 101 -2.39 -6.88 2.99
C GLN A 101 -2.58 -8.30 2.45
N LEU A 102 -1.78 -9.27 2.90
CA LEU A 102 -1.90 -10.66 2.46
C LEU A 102 -3.19 -11.33 2.94
N LEU A 103 -3.62 -11.05 4.18
CA LEU A 103 -4.91 -11.53 4.70
C LEU A 103 -6.09 -10.98 3.89
N VAL A 104 -6.08 -9.68 3.61
CA VAL A 104 -7.13 -9.05 2.80
C VAL A 104 -7.11 -9.56 1.36
N ALA A 105 -5.93 -9.75 0.76
CA ALA A 105 -5.78 -10.34 -0.57
C ALA A 105 -6.34 -11.77 -0.62
N LEU A 106 -6.05 -12.59 0.40
CA LEU A 106 -6.62 -13.94 0.50
C LEU A 106 -8.15 -13.91 0.58
N LEU A 107 -8.74 -12.97 1.32
CA LEU A 107 -10.19 -12.80 1.39
C LEU A 107 -10.78 -12.37 0.04
N ILE A 108 -10.16 -11.40 -0.64
CA ILE A 108 -10.57 -10.95 -1.97
C ILE A 108 -10.55 -12.11 -2.97
N ASP A 109 -9.43 -12.83 -3.04
CA ASP A 109 -9.25 -13.98 -3.96
C ASP A 109 -10.23 -15.10 -3.66
N SER A 110 -10.43 -15.44 -2.38
CA SER A 110 -11.26 -16.57 -1.97
C SER A 110 -12.75 -16.32 -2.14
N LEU A 111 -13.17 -15.07 -2.02
CA LEU A 111 -14.56 -14.66 -2.23
C LEU A 111 -14.84 -14.24 -3.68
N GLY A 112 -13.81 -14.06 -4.51
CA GLY A 112 -13.95 -13.58 -5.89
C GLY A 112 -14.45 -12.13 -5.95
N LEU A 113 -14.08 -11.31 -4.97
CA LEU A 113 -14.55 -9.92 -4.89
C LEU A 113 -13.98 -9.10 -6.06
N PHE A 114 -14.67 -8.04 -6.47
CA PHE A 114 -14.21 -7.12 -7.52
C PHE A 114 -13.95 -7.80 -8.89
N GLY A 115 -14.55 -8.97 -9.14
CA GLY A 115 -14.42 -9.68 -10.41
C GLY A 115 -13.13 -10.48 -10.57
N VAL A 116 -12.33 -10.65 -9.51
CA VAL A 116 -11.18 -11.55 -9.55
C VAL A 116 -11.63 -13.01 -9.61
N GLN A 117 -10.84 -13.85 -10.30
CA GLN A 117 -11.09 -15.29 -10.34
C GLN A 117 -11.02 -15.87 -8.93
N LYS A 118 -12.07 -16.60 -8.55
CA LYS A 118 -12.15 -17.21 -7.22
C LYS A 118 -11.07 -18.27 -7.06
N VAL A 119 -10.17 -18.06 -6.09
CA VAL A 119 -9.10 -19.01 -5.78
C VAL A 119 -9.41 -19.69 -4.44
N PRO A 120 -9.50 -21.03 -4.39
CA PRO A 120 -9.79 -21.73 -3.15
C PRO A 120 -8.71 -21.46 -2.09
N ILE A 121 -9.12 -21.31 -0.84
CA ILE A 121 -8.21 -21.25 0.29
C ILE A 121 -7.57 -22.62 0.44
N THR A 122 -6.24 -22.69 0.27
CA THR A 122 -5.47 -23.91 0.48
C THR A 122 -4.75 -23.84 1.82
N LEU A 123 -4.50 -25.01 2.41
CA LEU A 123 -3.77 -25.12 3.68
C LEU A 123 -2.38 -24.45 3.59
N ASN A 124 -1.74 -24.54 2.42
CA ASN A 124 -0.43 -23.91 2.17
C ASN A 124 -0.49 -22.38 2.32
N LYS A 125 -1.55 -21.71 1.86
CA LYS A 125 -1.70 -20.26 2.02
C LYS A 125 -1.86 -19.88 3.50
N ILE A 126 -2.65 -20.66 4.25
CA ILE A 126 -2.87 -20.44 5.68
C ILE A 126 -1.55 -20.64 6.45
N ILE A 127 -0.85 -21.74 6.19
CA ILE A 127 0.45 -22.03 6.80
C ILE A 127 1.47 -20.93 6.47
N GLY A 128 1.53 -20.48 5.21
CA GLY A 128 2.42 -19.41 4.79
C GLY A 128 2.20 -18.11 5.58
N ILE A 129 0.94 -17.68 5.71
CA ILE A 129 0.60 -16.51 6.52
C ILE A 129 0.95 -16.74 8.00
N GLY A 130 0.69 -17.94 8.53
CA GLY A 130 1.06 -18.31 9.90
C GLY A 130 2.56 -18.20 10.16
N ILE A 131 3.39 -18.68 9.24
CA ILE A 131 4.86 -18.57 9.31
C ILE A 131 5.29 -17.11 9.28
N MET A 132 4.67 -16.27 8.44
CA MET A 132 4.99 -14.85 8.38
C MET A 132 4.64 -14.13 9.69
N ILE A 133 3.48 -14.41 10.27
CA ILE A 133 3.08 -13.88 11.59
C ILE A 133 4.09 -14.32 12.66
N ALA A 134 4.44 -15.60 12.71
CA ALA A 134 5.42 -16.11 13.65
C ALA A 134 6.79 -15.42 13.48
N GLY A 135 7.23 -15.22 12.23
CA GLY A 135 8.45 -14.49 11.91
C GLY A 135 8.44 -13.05 12.44
N VAL A 136 7.32 -12.34 12.31
CA VAL A 136 7.17 -10.97 12.84
C VAL A 136 7.16 -10.93 14.37
N VAL A 137 6.52 -11.91 15.02
CA VAL A 137 6.54 -12.03 16.49
C VAL A 137 7.97 -12.26 16.98
N VAL A 138 8.71 -13.19 16.35
CA VAL A 138 10.13 -13.44 16.68
C VAL A 138 10.98 -12.19 16.44
N PHE A 139 10.75 -11.50 15.32
CA PHE A 139 11.47 -10.26 14.99
C PHE A 139 11.28 -9.17 16.05
N LYS A 140 10.08 -9.05 16.63
CA LYS A 140 9.75 -8.06 17.67
C LYS A 140 10.26 -8.44 19.07
N LEU A 141 10.57 -9.71 19.31
CA LEU A 141 11.04 -10.19 20.63
C LEU A 141 12.53 -9.92 20.88
N LYS A 142 13.26 -9.39 19.90
CA LYS A 142 14.60 -8.81 20.05
C LYS A 142 14.52 -7.30 20.26
#